data_AF-A0A0A0F365-F1
#
_entry.id   AF-A0A0A0F365-F1
#
_cell.length_a   1.000
_cell.length_b   1.000
_cell.length_c   1.000
_cell.angle_alpha   90.00
_cell.angle_beta   90.00
_cell.angle_gamma   90.00
#
_symmetry.space_group_name_H-M   'P 1'
#
loop_
_entity.id
_entity.type
_entity.pdbx_description
1 polymer ?
#
loop_
_entity_poly.entity_id
_entity_poly.type
_entity_poly.pdbx_seq_one_letter_code
_entity_poly.pdbx_strand_id
1 'polypeptide(L)'
;MRTCSLLLCLVVLPTTGGCTQPAGMYQQAQVRVVDSQLCFAVADTDEARRTPPMLTAISVDRFTGSDWEYVWRWITPLEPVVTLTPDECIPFGTALVAGGSNELVATLQPGERYGVSINSQIVNPASGGDPTVGRIYSRHFCLQSSAGAGLTVVEVPRVRGELKWEVCGPHVMGDSGAANET
;
A
#
# COMPACT_ATOMS: atom_id res chain seq x y z
N MET A 1 -2.38 -37.41 64.43
CA MET A 1 -3.19 -37.28 63.20
C MET A 1 -2.41 -36.44 62.21
N ARG A 2 -2.21 -36.98 61.00
CA ARG A 2 -1.49 -36.36 59.88
C ARG A 2 -2.37 -35.28 59.25
N THR A 3 -1.85 -34.08 59.05
CA THR A 3 -2.40 -33.15 58.04
C THR A 3 -1.23 -32.50 57.32
N CYS A 4 -1.11 -32.91 56.05
CA CYS A 4 -0.14 -32.48 55.08
C CYS A 4 -0.62 -31.13 54.52
N SER A 5 0.03 -30.03 54.89
CA SER A 5 -0.22 -28.72 54.25
C SER A 5 0.43 -28.72 52.88
N LEU A 6 -0.35 -29.06 51.86
CA LEU A 6 0.03 -28.92 50.46
C LEU A 6 0.03 -27.44 50.08
N LEU A 7 1.20 -26.98 49.63
CA LEU A 7 1.42 -25.75 48.89
C LEU A 7 0.36 -25.58 47.79
N LEU A 8 -0.35 -24.45 47.78
CA LEU A 8 -1.09 -23.98 46.61
C LEU A 8 -0.36 -22.74 46.05
N CYS A 9 0.69 -22.97 45.28
CA CYS A 9 1.27 -21.92 44.42
C CYS A 9 0.29 -21.65 43.28
N LEU A 10 -0.52 -20.60 43.43
CA LEU A 10 -1.36 -20.05 42.37
C LEU A 10 -0.45 -19.47 41.29
N VAL A 11 -0.19 -20.23 40.22
CA VAL A 11 0.53 -19.74 39.04
C VAL A 11 -0.42 -18.83 38.27
N VAL A 12 -0.29 -17.53 38.49
CA VAL A 12 -0.92 -16.49 37.65
C VAL A 12 -0.19 -16.51 36.31
N LEU A 13 -0.75 -17.22 35.33
CA LEU A 13 -0.26 -17.13 33.95
C LEU A 13 -0.62 -15.73 33.42
N PRO A 14 0.37 -14.93 32.97
CA PRO A 14 0.07 -13.68 32.30
C PRO A 14 -0.67 -14.02 31.00
N THR A 15 -1.92 -13.59 30.89
CA THR A 15 -2.64 -13.58 29.62
C THR A 15 -1.88 -12.64 28.69
N THR A 16 -1.00 -13.18 27.86
CA THR A 16 -0.41 -12.46 26.75
C THR A 16 -1.54 -12.14 25.77
N GLY A 17 -2.13 -10.95 25.92
CA GLY A 17 -2.98 -10.35 24.92
C GLY A 17 -2.13 -10.08 23.69
N GLY A 18 -1.98 -11.09 22.83
CA GLY A 18 -1.34 -10.94 21.54
C GLY A 18 -2.17 -9.94 20.75
N CYS A 19 -1.59 -8.79 20.43
CA CYS A 19 -2.11 -7.85 19.43
C CYS A 19 -2.17 -8.60 18.10
N THR A 20 -3.23 -9.38 17.91
CA THR A 20 -3.45 -10.11 16.68
C THR A 20 -3.96 -9.09 15.68
N GLN A 21 -3.21 -8.89 14.59
CA GLN A 21 -3.61 -7.94 13.56
C GLN A 21 -5.01 -8.30 13.04
N PRO A 22 -5.92 -7.33 12.86
CA PRO A 22 -7.24 -7.61 12.32
C PRO A 22 -7.13 -8.34 10.99
N ALA A 23 -7.89 -9.41 10.83
CA ALA A 23 -7.94 -10.16 9.58
C ALA A 23 -8.29 -9.21 8.41
N GLY A 24 -7.58 -9.36 7.28
CA GLY A 24 -7.83 -8.57 6.09
C GLY A 24 -7.31 -7.12 6.13
N MET A 25 -6.54 -6.73 7.16
CA MET A 25 -5.96 -5.38 7.24
C MET A 25 -5.06 -5.06 6.04
N TYR A 26 -4.22 -6.00 5.62
CA TYR A 26 -3.33 -5.83 4.47
C TYR A 26 -3.89 -6.59 3.26
N GLN A 27 -4.13 -5.85 2.18
CA GLN A 27 -4.66 -6.37 0.93
C GLN A 27 -3.77 -5.94 -0.24
N GLN A 28 -4.02 -6.50 -1.42
CA GLN A 28 -3.28 -6.14 -2.62
C GLN A 28 -3.92 -4.91 -3.27
N ALA A 29 -3.11 -3.91 -3.59
CA ALA A 29 -3.51 -2.89 -4.55
C ALA A 29 -3.33 -3.42 -5.97
N GLN A 30 -4.02 -2.80 -6.93
CA GLN A 30 -3.79 -3.02 -8.34
C GLN A 30 -3.11 -1.80 -8.94
N VAL A 31 -2.17 -2.06 -9.84
CA VAL A 31 -1.44 -1.01 -10.57
C VAL A 31 -1.74 -1.21 -12.04
N ARG A 32 -2.35 -0.21 -12.68
CA ARG A 32 -2.82 -0.29 -14.06
C ARG A 32 -2.29 0.90 -14.86
N VAL A 33 -2.18 0.73 -16.17
CA VAL A 33 -1.99 1.84 -17.11
C VAL A 33 -3.28 1.98 -17.89
N VAL A 34 -3.94 3.13 -17.74
CA VAL A 34 -5.19 3.48 -18.43
C VAL A 34 -4.94 4.78 -19.19
N ASP A 35 -5.19 4.78 -20.49
CA ASP A 35 -4.96 5.94 -21.37
C ASP A 35 -3.54 6.55 -21.24
N SER A 36 -2.53 5.69 -21.15
CA SER A 36 -1.11 6.05 -20.93
C SER A 36 -0.80 6.70 -19.58
N GLN A 37 -1.74 6.73 -18.64
CA GLN A 37 -1.54 7.21 -17.28
C GLN A 37 -1.51 6.04 -16.30
N LEU A 38 -0.52 6.05 -15.41
CA LEU A 38 -0.48 5.10 -14.30
C LEU A 38 -1.58 5.43 -13.30
N CYS A 39 -2.31 4.42 -12.86
CA CYS A 39 -3.33 4.56 -11.85
C CYS A 39 -3.37 3.36 -10.89
N PHE A 40 -3.99 3.58 -9.73
CA PHE A 40 -4.02 2.62 -8.64
C PHE A 40 -5.46 2.32 -8.22
N ALA A 41 -5.76 1.05 -7.98
CA ALA A 41 -7.09 0.63 -7.58
C ALA A 41 -7.02 -0.32 -6.38
N VAL A 42 -8.13 -0.43 -5.65
CA VAL A 42 -8.32 -1.51 -4.68
C VAL A 42 -8.55 -2.83 -5.43
N ALA A 43 -8.20 -3.95 -4.80
CA ALA A 43 -8.49 -5.25 -5.39
C ALA A 43 -10.00 -5.50 -5.46
N ASP A 44 -10.44 -6.14 -6.55
CA ASP A 44 -11.82 -6.58 -6.73
C ASP A 44 -12.13 -7.80 -5.86
N THR A 45 -12.62 -7.54 -4.65
CA THR A 45 -12.98 -8.55 -3.65
C THR A 45 -14.46 -8.43 -3.28
N ASP A 46 -15.05 -9.52 -2.77
CA ASP A 46 -16.43 -9.49 -2.25
C ASP A 46 -16.64 -8.47 -1.12
N GLU A 47 -15.58 -8.16 -0.35
CA GLU A 47 -15.62 -7.12 0.66
C GLU A 47 -15.70 -5.73 0.01
N ALA A 48 -14.77 -5.41 -0.90
CA ALA A 48 -14.71 -4.11 -1.56
C ALA A 48 -15.97 -3.81 -2.40
N ARG A 49 -16.62 -4.84 -2.97
CA ARG A 49 -17.89 -4.69 -3.70
C ARG A 49 -19.09 -4.43 -2.78
N ARG A 50 -19.15 -5.09 -1.62
CA ARG A 50 -20.29 -4.97 -0.69
C ARG A 50 -20.19 -3.74 0.20
N THR A 51 -18.99 -3.40 0.64
CA THR A 51 -18.72 -2.27 1.52
C THR A 51 -17.50 -1.50 1.00
N PRO A 52 -17.70 -0.60 0.02
CA PRO A 52 -16.63 0.18 -0.57
C PRO A 52 -15.81 0.92 0.50
N PRO A 53 -14.48 0.73 0.54
CA PRO A 53 -13.64 1.39 1.52
C PRO A 53 -13.59 2.91 1.29
N MET A 54 -13.65 3.68 2.38
CA MET A 54 -13.42 5.12 2.38
C MET A 54 -11.91 5.40 2.35
N LEU A 55 -11.42 6.03 1.28
CA LEU A 55 -10.03 6.41 1.13
C LEU A 55 -9.63 7.45 2.19
N THR A 56 -8.52 7.20 2.90
CA THR A 56 -7.94 8.16 3.84
C THR A 56 -6.66 8.77 3.31
N ALA A 57 -5.83 7.98 2.65
CA ALA A 57 -4.64 8.47 1.95
C ALA A 57 -4.17 7.46 0.89
N ILE A 58 -3.52 7.96 -0.15
CA ILE A 58 -2.72 7.14 -1.07
C ILE A 58 -1.30 7.72 -1.08
N SER A 59 -0.29 6.85 -1.07
CA SER A 59 1.10 7.24 -1.28
C SER A 59 1.78 6.34 -2.30
N VAL A 60 2.74 6.91 -3.01
CA VAL A 60 3.71 6.20 -3.85
C VAL A 60 5.09 6.61 -3.40
N ASP A 61 5.92 5.61 -3.18
CA ASP A 61 7.28 5.74 -2.70
C ASP A 61 8.21 5.01 -3.68
N ARG A 62 9.40 5.57 -3.92
CA ARG A 62 10.47 4.98 -4.74
C ARG A 62 11.41 4.20 -3.83
N PHE A 63 11.77 3.00 -4.24
CA PHE A 63 12.78 2.20 -3.57
C PHE A 63 14.16 2.49 -4.15
N THR A 64 15.09 2.98 -3.32
CA THR A 64 16.46 3.36 -3.74
C THR A 64 17.50 2.24 -3.50
N GLY A 65 17.04 1.03 -3.20
CA GLY A 65 17.88 -0.14 -2.93
C GLY A 65 18.07 -0.44 -1.44
N SER A 66 18.10 0.59 -0.59
CA SER A 66 18.18 0.44 0.87
C SER A 66 17.06 1.14 1.62
N ASP A 67 16.40 2.12 1.00
CA ASP A 67 15.38 2.95 1.64
C ASP A 67 14.23 3.27 0.69
N TRP A 68 13.19 3.88 1.24
CA TRP A 68 12.02 4.38 0.53
C TRP A 68 12.02 5.90 0.53
N GLU A 69 12.00 6.47 -0.67
CA GLU A 69 11.87 7.90 -0.88
C GLU A 69 10.46 8.26 -1.33
N TYR A 70 9.91 9.27 -0.71
CA TYR A 70 8.58 9.76 -1.00
C TYR A 70 8.48 10.38 -2.40
N VAL A 71 7.48 9.97 -3.20
CA VAL A 71 7.27 10.46 -4.58
C VAL A 71 5.96 11.25 -4.70
N TRP A 72 4.88 10.70 -4.17
CA TRP A 72 3.55 11.32 -4.25
C TRP A 72 2.68 10.84 -3.08
N ARG A 73 1.89 11.74 -2.52
CA ARG A 73 0.80 11.39 -1.61
C ARG A 73 -0.35 12.34 -1.77
N TRP A 74 -1.51 11.75 -1.61
CA TRP A 74 -2.77 12.45 -1.48
C TRP A 74 -3.44 12.02 -0.17
N ILE A 75 -3.99 12.99 0.56
CA ILE A 75 -4.71 12.78 1.83
C ILE A 75 -6.11 13.35 1.69
N THR A 76 -7.10 12.56 2.07
CA THR A 76 -8.52 12.97 1.99
C THR A 76 -8.79 14.14 2.95
N PRO A 77 -9.62 15.12 2.55
CA PRO A 77 -10.21 16.05 3.51
C PRO A 77 -11.23 15.31 4.40
N LEU A 78 -11.71 15.98 5.45
CA LEU A 78 -12.83 15.46 6.25
C LEU A 78 -14.10 15.29 5.40
N GLU A 79 -14.36 16.24 4.51
CA GLU A 79 -15.47 16.22 3.55
C GLU A 79 -15.02 16.86 2.21
N PRO A 80 -15.47 16.35 1.05
CA PRO A 80 -16.31 15.16 0.89
C PRO A 80 -15.53 13.87 1.10
N VAL A 81 -16.22 12.84 1.58
CA VAL A 81 -15.69 11.47 1.63
C VAL A 81 -15.45 10.91 0.23
N VAL A 82 -14.30 10.27 0.03
CA VAL A 82 -13.99 9.51 -1.19
C VAL A 82 -14.11 8.01 -0.89
N THR A 83 -15.02 7.33 -1.57
CA THR A 83 -15.13 5.86 -1.53
C THR A 83 -14.45 5.24 -2.74
N LEU A 84 -13.85 4.06 -2.59
CA LEU A 84 -13.19 3.35 -3.68
C LEU A 84 -14.00 2.13 -4.08
N THR A 85 -14.42 2.09 -5.34
CA THR A 85 -14.93 0.86 -5.95
C THR A 85 -13.81 0.13 -6.70
N PRO A 86 -13.90 -1.20 -6.91
CA PRO A 86 -12.87 -1.95 -7.65
C PRO A 86 -12.65 -1.53 -9.12
N ASP A 87 -13.64 -0.87 -9.71
CA ASP A 87 -13.60 -0.41 -11.10
C ASP A 87 -12.95 0.99 -11.22
N GLU A 88 -12.90 1.75 -10.14
CA GLU A 88 -12.28 3.07 -10.09
C GLU A 88 -10.76 2.96 -10.00
N CYS A 89 -10.09 3.75 -10.83
CA CYS A 89 -8.64 3.86 -10.84
C CYS A 89 -8.23 5.28 -10.45
N ILE A 90 -7.43 5.39 -9.39
CA ILE A 90 -6.90 6.66 -8.88
C ILE A 90 -5.69 7.05 -9.73
N PRO A 91 -5.76 8.10 -10.56
CA PRO A 91 -4.65 8.46 -11.42
C PRO A 91 -3.49 9.04 -10.61
N PHE A 92 -2.27 8.62 -10.92
CA PHE A 92 -1.06 9.09 -10.23
C PHE A 92 -0.95 10.62 -10.30
N GLY A 93 -0.52 11.24 -9.19
CA GLY A 93 -0.24 12.68 -9.10
C GLY A 93 -1.49 13.57 -9.02
N THR A 94 -2.69 12.98 -9.05
CA THR A 94 -3.94 13.74 -9.20
C THR A 94 -4.60 14.03 -7.85
N ALA A 95 -5.05 15.27 -7.66
CA ALA A 95 -5.93 15.61 -6.55
C ALA A 95 -7.35 15.11 -6.83
N LEU A 96 -7.92 14.32 -5.92
CA LEU A 96 -9.19 13.62 -6.18
C LEU A 96 -10.42 14.47 -5.86
N VAL A 97 -10.35 15.28 -4.80
CA VAL A 97 -11.40 16.22 -4.41
C VAL A 97 -10.78 17.51 -3.88
N ALA A 98 -11.54 18.61 -3.96
CA ALA A 98 -11.14 19.88 -3.38
C ALA A 98 -10.97 19.78 -1.85
N GLY A 99 -9.99 20.48 -1.30
CA GLY A 99 -9.69 20.49 0.13
C GLY A 99 -8.79 19.35 0.61
N GLY A 100 -8.56 18.31 -0.21
CA GLY A 100 -7.53 17.31 0.07
C GLY A 100 -6.11 17.85 -0.10
N SER A 101 -5.15 17.28 0.63
CA SER A 101 -3.74 17.57 0.42
C SER A 101 -3.22 16.75 -0.76
N ASN A 102 -2.52 17.38 -1.70
CA ASN A 102 -1.84 16.71 -2.80
C ASN A 102 -0.40 17.21 -2.87
N GLU A 103 0.55 16.30 -2.72
CA GLU A 103 1.97 16.63 -2.80
C GLU A 103 2.65 15.65 -3.77
N LEU A 104 3.13 16.19 -4.88
CA LEU A 104 3.84 15.46 -5.93
C LEU A 104 5.27 15.98 -5.99
N VAL A 105 6.23 15.13 -5.64
CA VAL A 105 7.65 15.50 -5.54
C VAL A 105 8.41 15.13 -6.81
N ALA A 106 8.05 14.02 -7.44
CA ALA A 106 8.72 13.54 -8.65
C ALA A 106 7.76 12.79 -9.58
N THR A 107 8.12 12.73 -10.87
CA THR A 107 7.44 11.89 -11.85
C THR A 107 7.97 10.46 -11.79
N LEU A 108 7.15 9.49 -12.18
CA LEU A 108 7.57 8.10 -12.27
C LEU A 108 8.42 7.88 -13.51
N GLN A 109 9.49 7.09 -13.38
CA GLN A 109 10.47 6.85 -14.43
C GLN A 109 10.56 5.34 -14.74
N PRO A 110 10.75 4.96 -16.01
CA PRO A 110 11.15 3.60 -16.36
C PRO A 110 12.45 3.18 -15.68
N GLY A 111 12.56 1.90 -15.30
CA GLY A 111 13.73 1.32 -14.64
C GLY A 111 13.75 1.49 -13.11
N GLU A 112 12.93 2.39 -12.58
CA GLU A 112 12.79 2.63 -11.15
C GLU A 112 11.81 1.64 -10.50
N ARG A 113 11.98 1.48 -9.19
CA ARG A 113 11.21 0.56 -8.34
C ARG A 113 10.32 1.34 -7.40
N TYR A 114 9.07 0.95 -7.27
CA TYR A 114 8.05 1.69 -6.53
C TYR A 114 7.20 0.79 -5.63
N GLY A 115 6.59 1.42 -4.65
CA GLY A 115 5.57 0.86 -3.78
C GLY A 115 4.40 1.84 -3.73
N VAL A 116 3.18 1.33 -3.85
CA VAL A 116 1.96 2.08 -3.58
C VAL A 116 1.33 1.58 -2.29
N SER A 117 0.78 2.50 -1.50
CA SER A 117 -0.04 2.21 -0.33
C SER A 117 -1.32 3.03 -0.37
N ILE A 118 -2.47 2.35 -0.40
CA ILE A 118 -3.80 2.95 -0.30
C ILE A 118 -4.35 2.63 1.08
N ASN A 119 -4.40 3.65 1.93
CA ASN A 119 -4.95 3.61 3.27
C ASN A 119 -6.43 3.96 3.20
N SER A 120 -7.25 3.17 3.87
CA SER A 120 -8.69 3.34 3.84
C SER A 120 -9.35 2.75 5.08
N GLN A 121 -10.64 3.01 5.22
CA GLN A 121 -11.46 2.50 6.30
C GLN A 121 -12.75 1.89 5.74
N ILE A 122 -13.15 0.75 6.30
CA ILE A 122 -14.47 0.19 6.10
C ILE A 122 -15.28 0.54 7.35
N VAL A 123 -16.29 1.39 7.17
CA VAL A 123 -17.24 1.72 8.22
C VAL A 123 -18.24 0.56 8.30
N ASN A 124 -18.25 -0.15 9.43
CA ASN A 124 -19.21 -1.22 9.62
C ASN A 124 -20.59 -0.63 9.96
N PRO A 125 -21.63 -0.94 9.15
CA PRO A 125 -22.97 -0.38 9.35
C PRO A 125 -23.77 -1.08 10.46
N ALA A 126 -23.24 -2.14 11.08
CA ALA A 126 -23.94 -2.89 12.11
C ALA A 126 -24.19 -2.01 13.35
N SER A 127 -25.47 -1.78 13.64
CA SER A 127 -25.96 -1.04 14.80
C SER A 127 -25.68 -1.85 16.08
N GLY A 128 -24.43 -1.87 16.52
CA GLY A 128 -24.00 -2.76 17.62
C GLY A 128 -22.56 -2.59 18.09
N GLY A 129 -21.79 -1.63 17.54
CA GLY A 129 -20.43 -1.35 18.00
C GLY A 129 -19.33 -2.15 17.29
N ASP A 130 -19.60 -2.72 16.11
CA ASP A 130 -18.52 -3.26 15.28
C ASP A 130 -17.59 -2.11 14.88
N PRO A 131 -16.29 -2.20 15.19
CA PRO A 131 -15.38 -1.09 14.98
C PRO A 131 -15.21 -0.80 13.49
N THR A 132 -15.02 0.48 13.15
CA THR A 132 -14.43 0.87 11.86
C THR A 132 -13.10 0.15 11.72
N VAL A 133 -12.91 -0.56 10.61
CA VAL A 133 -11.70 -1.35 10.37
C VAL A 133 -10.83 -0.69 9.31
N GLY A 134 -9.55 -0.54 9.63
CA GLY A 134 -8.55 -0.07 8.67
C GLY A 134 -8.27 -1.12 7.59
N ARG A 135 -8.01 -0.65 6.38
CA ARG A 135 -7.51 -1.45 5.25
C ARG A 135 -6.35 -0.71 4.58
N ILE A 136 -5.30 -1.46 4.31
CA ILE A 136 -4.11 -1.00 3.60
C ILE A 136 -3.95 -1.89 2.37
N TYR A 137 -4.21 -1.33 1.20
CA TYR A 137 -3.95 -2.00 -0.07
C TYR A 137 -2.56 -1.59 -0.53
N SER A 138 -1.67 -2.55 -0.75
CA SER A 138 -0.31 -2.26 -1.18
C SER A 138 0.13 -3.11 -2.36
N ARG A 139 1.01 -2.55 -3.19
CA ARG A 139 1.65 -3.28 -4.29
C ARG A 139 3.03 -2.70 -4.54
N HIS A 140 3.98 -3.57 -4.87
CA HIS A 140 5.31 -3.19 -5.31
C HIS A 140 5.39 -3.45 -6.81
N PHE A 141 5.99 -2.53 -7.54
CA PHE A 141 6.05 -2.59 -9.00
C PHE A 141 7.27 -1.84 -9.52
N CYS A 142 7.58 -2.05 -10.78
CA CYS A 142 8.52 -1.23 -11.53
C CYS A 142 7.91 -0.87 -12.88
N LEU A 143 8.42 0.22 -13.46
CA LEU A 143 8.01 0.67 -14.77
C LEU A 143 9.05 0.25 -15.80
N GLN A 144 8.59 -0.20 -16.95
CA GLN A 144 9.43 -0.49 -18.10
C GLN A 144 8.96 0.33 -19.29
N SER A 145 9.90 0.80 -20.10
CA SER A 145 9.58 1.42 -21.38
C SER A 145 9.02 0.37 -22.33
N SER A 146 7.88 0.64 -22.93
CA SER A 146 7.32 -0.14 -24.04
C SER A 146 7.80 0.43 -25.38
N ALA A 147 7.77 -0.40 -26.42
CA ALA A 147 7.93 0.09 -27.79
C ALA A 147 6.88 1.18 -28.09
N GLY A 148 7.30 2.29 -28.69
CA GLY A 148 6.41 3.40 -29.05
C GLY A 148 6.13 4.42 -27.93
N ALA A 149 7.04 4.58 -26.96
CA ALA A 149 6.96 5.54 -25.84
C ALA A 149 5.88 5.25 -24.78
N GLY A 150 5.29 4.05 -24.78
CA GLY A 150 4.38 3.60 -23.73
C GLY A 150 5.10 3.16 -22.46
N LEU A 151 4.34 2.99 -21.37
CA LEU A 151 4.81 2.42 -20.11
C LEU A 151 4.16 1.05 -19.89
N THR A 152 4.95 0.10 -19.40
CA THR A 152 4.46 -1.20 -18.90
C THR A 152 4.74 -1.30 -17.42
N VAL A 153 3.77 -1.83 -16.67
CA VAL A 153 3.91 -2.11 -15.24
C VAL A 153 4.34 -3.56 -15.09
N VAL A 154 5.41 -3.77 -14.31
CA VAL A 154 5.82 -5.11 -13.87
C VAL A 154 5.57 -5.19 -12.37
N GLU A 155 4.64 -6.04 -11.96
CA GLU A 155 4.38 -6.28 -10.54
C GLU A 155 5.52 -7.09 -9.92
N VAL A 156 5.94 -6.69 -8.72
CA VAL A 156 7.03 -7.32 -7.99
C VAL A 156 6.46 -8.27 -6.95
N PRO A 157 6.65 -9.59 -7.11
CA PRO A 157 6.09 -10.55 -6.18
C PRO A 157 6.86 -10.53 -4.86
N ARG A 158 6.12 -10.76 -3.77
CA ARG A 158 6.71 -11.04 -2.46
C ARG A 158 6.69 -12.53 -2.21
N VAL A 159 7.86 -13.15 -2.14
CA VAL A 159 8.03 -14.59 -1.90
C VAL A 159 8.77 -14.79 -0.59
N ARG A 160 8.13 -15.47 0.36
CA ARG A 160 8.68 -15.71 1.72
C ARG A 160 9.12 -14.42 2.44
N GLY A 161 8.36 -13.35 2.26
CA GLY A 161 8.63 -12.04 2.88
C GLY A 161 9.58 -11.15 2.10
N GLU A 162 10.26 -11.66 1.07
CA GLU A 162 11.21 -10.90 0.26
C GLU A 162 10.59 -10.42 -1.05
N LEU A 163 10.91 -9.18 -1.45
CA LEU A 163 10.55 -8.64 -2.75
C LEU A 163 11.53 -9.14 -3.81
N LYS A 164 10.99 -9.76 -4.86
CA LYS A 164 11.80 -10.30 -5.96
C LYS A 164 12.01 -9.26 -7.04
N TRP A 165 12.85 -8.28 -6.73
CA TRP A 165 13.16 -7.15 -7.61
C TRP A 165 13.85 -7.56 -8.92
N GLU A 166 14.32 -8.79 -9.03
CA GLU A 166 14.97 -9.32 -10.23
C GLU A 166 14.02 -9.30 -11.44
N VAL A 167 12.70 -9.36 -11.23
CA VAL A 167 11.69 -9.25 -12.30
C VAL A 167 11.72 -7.89 -13.00
N CYS A 168 12.25 -6.86 -12.34
CA CYS A 168 12.40 -5.52 -12.91
C CYS A 168 13.59 -5.40 -13.85
N GLY A 169 14.50 -6.38 -13.85
CA GLY A 169 15.81 -6.27 -14.48
C GLY A 169 16.81 -5.48 -13.63
N PRO A 170 17.98 -5.13 -14.20
CA PRO A 170 19.02 -4.42 -13.49
C PRO A 170 18.51 -3.05 -13.02
N HIS A 171 18.88 -2.67 -11.79
CA HIS A 171 18.59 -1.33 -11.28
C HIS A 171 19.42 -0.33 -12.08
N VAL A 172 18.76 0.62 -12.75
CA VAL A 172 19.46 1.73 -13.40
C VAL A 172 19.83 2.71 -12.28
N MET A 173 20.97 2.50 -11.61
CA MET A 173 21.60 3.61 -10.90
C MET A 173 22.02 4.59 -11.99
N GLY A 174 21.48 5.82 -11.94
CA GLY A 174 21.81 6.86 -12.90
C GLY A 174 23.32 6.96 -13.05
N ASP A 175 23.81 6.55 -14.21
CA ASP A 175 25.19 6.75 -14.61
C ASP A 175 25.32 8.26 -14.84
N SER A 176 25.73 8.98 -13.80
CA SER A 176 26.23 10.34 -13.94
C SER A 176 27.56 10.21 -14.66
N GLY A 177 27.47 10.09 -16.00
CA GLY A 177 28.60 9.97 -16.87
C GLY A 177 29.64 11.01 -16.51
N ALA A 178 30.80 10.53 -16.06
CA ALA A 178 32.00 11.33 -16.00
C ALA A 178 32.26 11.86 -17.40
N ALA A 179 31.91 13.13 -17.63
CA ALA A 179 32.44 13.91 -18.74
C ALA A 179 33.94 14.08 -18.47
N ASN A 180 34.71 13.13 -18.99
CA ASN A 180 36.13 13.25 -19.20
C ASN A 180 36.29 13.99 -20.53
N GLU A 181 36.54 15.29 -20.49
CA GLU A 181 37.09 16.01 -21.63
C GLU A 181 38.40 16.67 -21.22
N THR A 182 39.43 16.19 -21.93
CA THR A 182 40.84 16.60 -22.07
C THR A 182 41.08 18.10 -22.21
#